data_AF-A0A8T5LN42-F1
#
_entry.id   AF-A0A8T5LN42-F1
#
_cell.length_a   1.000
_cell.length_b   1.000
_cell.length_c   1.000
_cell.angle_alpha   90.00
_cell.angle_beta   90.00
_cell.angle_gamma   90.00
#
_symmetry.space_group_name_H-M   'P 1'
#
loop_
_entity.id
_entity.type
_entity.pdbx_description
1 polymer ?
#
loop_
_entity_poly.entity_id
_entity_poly.type
_entity_poly.pdbx_seq_one_letter_code
_entity_poly.pdbx_strand_id
1 'polypeptide(L)'
;MSSLRAKQFLSNLAYISQKERETFSREEIVKKINEIKYLSAQKKVPKLTLRKEIIHLEDKLQGVIELEKKLIREKNKESVKVNSLKQQINTLKNKLEVSENKELSKKVEKLSHLLGEHLAKKETSKEIALSGKVLKESRAEQAKSIEVKVKKLDSETIKKANTLRERLEALKHELAIHTELETKSSEELEIIKSKIEFINEKLNDFYEKHPELLVQEIGVVETEKEVPIIKEEKEVKHLMLFSPSAEISEEETTFNGEDLELEKELPLPPPPRIRKK
;
A
#
# COMPACT_ATOMS: atom_id res chain seq x y z
N MET A 1 14.46 -5.09 -30.63
CA MET A 1 14.57 -4.09 -29.55
C MET A 1 13.88 -4.48 -28.24
N SER A 2 12.75 -5.20 -28.26
CA SER A 2 12.03 -5.64 -27.05
C SER A 2 12.79 -6.67 -26.19
N SER A 3 13.52 -7.59 -26.82
CA SER A 3 14.26 -8.66 -26.12
C SER A 3 15.44 -8.17 -25.28
N LEU A 4 16.12 -7.09 -25.71
CA LEU A 4 17.21 -6.47 -24.96
C LEU A 4 16.71 -5.80 -23.67
N ARG A 5 15.57 -5.09 -23.76
CA ARG A 5 14.91 -4.51 -22.58
C ARG A 5 14.44 -5.58 -21.61
N ALA A 6 13.85 -6.67 -22.11
CA ALA A 6 13.43 -7.78 -21.25
C ALA A 6 14.61 -8.41 -20.50
N LYS A 7 15.76 -8.61 -21.17
CA LYS A 7 16.99 -9.08 -20.51
C LYS A 7 17.51 -8.12 -19.45
N GLN A 8 17.50 -6.80 -19.71
CA GLN A 8 17.88 -5.78 -18.73
C GLN A 8 16.94 -5.74 -17.52
N PHE A 9 15.63 -5.92 -17.75
CA PHE A 9 14.67 -6.01 -16.66
C PHE A 9 14.88 -7.28 -15.81
N LEU A 10 15.12 -8.43 -16.45
CA LEU A 10 15.40 -9.67 -15.73
C LEU A 10 16.70 -9.61 -14.95
N SER A 11 17.76 -8.99 -15.49
CA SER A 11 19.01 -8.80 -14.76
C SER A 11 18.83 -7.86 -13.57
N ASN A 12 18.08 -6.77 -13.73
CA ASN A 12 17.75 -5.87 -12.60
C ASN A 12 16.89 -6.57 -11.55
N LEU A 13 15.89 -7.35 -11.96
CA LEU A 13 15.02 -8.08 -11.04
C LEU A 13 15.78 -9.16 -10.28
N ALA A 14 16.65 -9.90 -10.96
CA ALA A 14 17.55 -10.87 -10.33
C ALA A 14 18.50 -10.18 -9.33
N TYR A 15 19.07 -9.04 -9.70
CA TYR A 15 19.91 -8.24 -8.81
C TYR A 15 19.16 -7.73 -7.57
N ILE A 16 17.93 -7.20 -7.74
CA ILE A 16 17.09 -6.74 -6.63
C ILE A 16 16.70 -7.91 -5.72
N SER A 17 16.26 -9.03 -6.29
CA SER A 17 15.90 -10.23 -5.50
C SER A 17 17.10 -10.83 -4.77
N GLN A 18 18.28 -10.81 -5.40
CA GLN A 18 19.52 -11.21 -4.73
C GLN A 18 19.85 -10.27 -3.58
N LYS A 19 19.69 -8.96 -3.76
CA LYS A 19 19.90 -7.96 -2.71
C LYS A 19 18.92 -8.13 -1.54
N GLU A 20 17.66 -8.45 -1.82
CA GLU A 20 16.64 -8.78 -0.81
C GLU A 20 16.96 -10.06 -0.04
N ARG A 21 17.56 -11.07 -0.71
CA ARG A 21 18.04 -12.30 -0.05
C ARG A 21 19.32 -12.07 0.76
N GLU A 22 20.16 -11.13 0.34
CA GLU A 22 21.41 -10.75 1.01
C GLU A 22 21.16 -9.83 2.21
N THR A 23 20.03 -9.11 2.24
CA THR A 23 19.54 -8.43 3.44
C THR A 23 18.99 -9.45 4.43
N PHE A 24 19.86 -10.26 5.02
CA PHE A 24 19.57 -10.79 6.34
C PHE A 24 19.39 -9.59 7.27
N SER A 25 18.25 -9.53 7.95
CA SER A 25 18.02 -8.44 8.89
C SER A 25 19.13 -8.48 9.94
N ARG A 26 19.79 -7.35 10.15
CA ARG A 26 20.76 -7.16 11.25
C ARG A 26 20.19 -7.69 12.57
N GLU A 27 18.88 -7.52 12.76
CA GLU A 27 18.15 -8.04 13.91
C GLU A 27 18.10 -9.56 13.97
N GLU A 28 17.94 -10.26 12.84
CA GLU A 28 17.95 -11.73 12.79
C GLU A 28 19.32 -12.30 13.13
N ILE A 29 20.40 -11.68 12.63
CA ILE A 29 21.77 -12.08 12.95
C ILE A 29 22.04 -11.86 14.44
N VAL A 30 21.65 -10.71 15.00
CA VAL A 30 21.79 -10.41 16.42
C VAL A 30 20.96 -11.36 17.28
N LYS A 31 19.71 -11.67 16.89
CA LYS A 31 18.85 -12.64 17.59
C LYS A 31 19.49 -14.03 17.61
N LYS A 32 20.03 -14.51 16.49
CA LYS A 32 20.75 -15.79 16.41
C LYS A 32 22.03 -15.80 17.24
N ILE A 33 22.81 -14.72 17.23
CA ILE A 33 23.99 -14.59 18.12
C ILE A 33 23.56 -14.69 19.59
N ASN A 34 22.48 -14.03 19.99
CA ASN A 34 21.99 -14.07 21.36
C ASN A 34 21.44 -15.45 21.75
N GLU A 35 20.74 -16.13 20.84
CA GLU A 35 20.27 -17.50 21.01
C GLU A 35 21.44 -18.48 21.18
N ILE A 36 22.47 -18.38 20.33
CA ILE A 36 23.67 -19.22 20.43
C ILE A 36 24.45 -18.91 21.71
N LYS A 37 24.54 -17.64 22.12
CA LYS A 37 25.11 -17.25 23.42
C LYS A 37 24.34 -17.89 24.57
N TYR A 38 23.02 -17.90 24.53
CA TYR A 38 22.17 -18.56 25.52
C TYR A 38 22.39 -20.08 25.54
N LEU A 39 22.41 -20.74 24.37
CA LEU A 39 22.70 -22.17 24.24
C LEU A 39 24.12 -22.52 24.72
N SER A 40 25.10 -21.62 24.57
CA SER A 40 26.47 -21.82 25.02
C SER A 40 26.64 -21.80 26.54
N ALA A 41 25.71 -21.15 27.24
CA ALA A 41 25.65 -21.15 28.70
C ALA A 41 25.10 -22.48 29.25
N GLN A 42 24.37 -23.24 28.43
CA GLN A 42 23.84 -24.55 28.82
C GLN A 42 24.95 -25.62 28.77
N LYS A 43 25.05 -26.48 29.79
CA LYS A 43 26.14 -27.47 29.92
C LYS A 43 26.12 -28.60 28.87
N LYS A 44 25.02 -28.76 28.13
CA LYS A 44 24.74 -29.92 27.27
C LYS A 44 25.18 -29.76 25.81
N VAL A 45 25.60 -28.57 25.39
CA VAL A 45 25.91 -28.27 23.97
C VAL A 45 27.43 -28.18 23.73
N PRO A 46 27.96 -28.75 22.65
CA PRO A 46 29.38 -28.62 22.29
C PRO A 46 29.79 -27.16 22.08
N LYS A 47 30.56 -26.61 23.03
CA LYS A 47 30.99 -25.20 23.03
C LYS A 47 31.79 -24.80 21.79
N LEU A 48 32.51 -25.73 21.17
CA LEU A 48 33.34 -25.46 19.99
C LEU A 48 32.48 -25.15 18.76
N THR A 49 31.38 -25.86 18.56
CA THR A 49 30.47 -25.65 17.41
C THR A 49 29.78 -24.29 17.53
N LEU A 50 29.27 -23.95 18.73
CA LEU A 50 28.63 -22.67 18.98
C LEU A 50 29.61 -21.49 18.82
N ARG A 51 30.87 -21.63 19.24
CA ARG A 51 31.90 -20.60 19.03
C ARG A 51 32.17 -20.36 17.54
N LYS A 52 32.28 -21.42 16.73
CA LYS A 52 32.45 -21.29 15.28
C LYS A 52 31.27 -20.59 14.62
N GLU A 53 30.05 -20.90 15.08
CA GLU A 53 28.84 -20.27 14.56
C GLU A 53 28.73 -18.80 14.96
N ILE A 54 29.09 -18.44 16.20
CA ILE A 54 29.21 -17.03 16.64
C ILE A 54 30.19 -16.28 15.73
N ILE A 55 31.40 -16.81 15.52
CA ILE A 55 32.41 -16.17 14.67
C ILE A 55 31.86 -15.96 13.25
N HIS A 56 31.23 -16.98 12.66
CA HIS A 56 30.63 -16.88 11.32
C HIS A 56 29.53 -15.81 11.23
N LEU A 57 28.70 -15.69 12.27
CA LEU A 57 27.65 -14.66 12.32
C LEU A 57 28.22 -13.26 12.56
N GLU A 58 29.29 -13.14 13.35
CA GLU A 58 30.03 -11.89 13.56
C GLU A 58 30.71 -11.42 12.27
N ASP A 59 31.34 -12.33 11.52
CA ASP A 59 31.94 -12.03 10.21
C ASP A 59 30.87 -11.58 9.20
N LYS A 60 29.71 -12.24 9.18
CA LYS A 60 28.56 -11.83 8.36
C LYS A 60 28.04 -10.44 8.76
N LEU A 61 27.89 -10.18 10.06
CA LEU A 61 27.45 -8.89 10.57
C LEU A 61 28.43 -7.78 10.19
N GLN A 62 29.72 -8.05 10.29
CA GLN A 62 30.77 -7.13 9.87
C GLN A 62 30.67 -6.82 8.37
N GLY A 63 30.44 -7.84 7.54
CA GLY A 63 30.18 -7.66 6.10
C GLY A 63 28.99 -6.75 5.82
N VAL A 64 27.88 -6.90 6.55
CA VAL A 64 26.70 -6.02 6.45
C VAL A 64 27.07 -4.58 6.82
N ILE A 65 27.81 -4.37 7.91
CA ILE A 65 28.25 -3.03 8.35
C ILE A 65 29.14 -2.36 7.29
N GLU A 66 30.02 -3.11 6.62
CA GLU A 66 30.85 -2.58 5.54
C GLU A 66 30.03 -2.16 4.31
N LEU A 67 29.01 -2.94 3.95
CA LEU A 67 28.07 -2.60 2.89
C LEU A 67 27.27 -1.34 3.23
N GLU A 68 26.78 -1.21 4.47
CA GLU A 68 26.10 0.00 4.95
C GLU A 68 27.01 1.23 4.83
N LYS A 69 28.28 1.12 5.27
CA LYS A 69 29.27 2.20 5.13
C LYS A 69 29.51 2.58 3.67
N LYS A 70 29.59 1.61 2.76
CA LYS A 70 29.72 1.89 1.31
C LYS A 70 28.50 2.63 0.78
N LEU A 71 27.31 2.20 1.15
CA LEU A 71 26.05 2.82 0.74
C LEU A 71 25.93 4.27 1.24
N ILE A 72 26.31 4.53 2.51
CA ILE A 72 26.35 5.89 3.06
C ILE A 72 27.35 6.77 2.27
N ARG A 73 28.53 6.26 1.93
CA ARG A 73 29.51 7.00 1.11
C ARG A 73 28.98 7.31 -0.28
N GLU A 74 28.26 6.38 -0.91
CA GLU A 74 27.62 6.61 -2.21
C GLU A 74 26.53 7.67 -2.12
N LYS A 75 25.64 7.59 -1.13
CA LYS A 75 24.62 8.62 -0.85
C LYS A 75 25.23 10.00 -0.65
N ASN A 76 26.35 10.10 0.08
CA ASN A 76 27.04 11.38 0.29
C ASN A 76 27.67 11.91 -1.01
N LYS A 77 28.20 11.04 -1.87
CA LYS A 77 28.69 11.46 -3.20
C LYS A 77 27.55 11.94 -4.09
N GLU A 78 26.40 11.27 -4.04
CA GLU A 78 25.20 11.66 -4.79
C GLU A 78 24.61 12.97 -4.29
N SER A 79 24.53 13.18 -2.97
CA SER A 79 24.03 14.43 -2.39
C SER A 79 24.88 15.64 -2.79
N VAL A 80 26.21 15.49 -2.81
CA VAL A 80 27.12 16.54 -3.31
C VAL A 80 26.87 16.84 -4.79
N LYS A 81 26.70 15.81 -5.63
CA LYS A 81 26.36 16.00 -7.05
C LYS A 81 25.01 16.71 -7.22
N VAL A 82 24.00 16.31 -6.47
CA VAL A 82 22.67 16.94 -6.48
C VAL A 82 22.77 18.40 -6.06
N ASN A 83 23.55 18.73 -5.03
CA ASN A 83 23.76 20.10 -4.58
C ASN A 83 24.49 20.95 -5.64
N SER A 84 25.51 20.39 -6.28
CA SER A 84 26.20 21.07 -7.41
C SER A 84 25.24 21.35 -8.57
N LEU A 85 24.38 20.39 -8.93
CA LEU A 85 23.36 20.59 -9.96
C LEU A 85 22.32 21.64 -9.56
N LYS A 86 21.88 21.66 -8.30
CA LYS A 86 20.98 22.70 -7.76
C LYS A 86 21.60 24.09 -7.88
N GLN A 87 22.88 24.23 -7.53
CA GLN A 87 23.61 25.49 -7.69
C GLN A 87 23.70 25.90 -9.16
N GLN A 88 24.04 24.98 -10.06
CA GLN A 88 24.07 25.25 -11.51
C GLN A 88 22.71 25.70 -12.03
N ILE A 89 21.63 25.00 -11.65
CA ILE A 89 20.26 25.38 -12.01
C ILE A 89 19.93 26.79 -11.52
N ASN A 90 20.27 27.12 -10.27
CA ASN A 90 20.04 28.46 -9.74
C ASN A 90 20.84 29.53 -10.49
N THR A 91 22.11 29.27 -10.84
CA THR A 91 22.88 30.22 -11.65
C THR A 91 22.29 30.42 -13.04
N LEU A 92 21.73 29.37 -13.65
CA LEU A 92 21.05 29.46 -14.95
C LEU A 92 19.72 30.21 -14.85
N LYS A 93 18.96 29.99 -13.77
CA LYS A 93 17.74 30.77 -13.47
C LYS A 93 18.05 32.25 -13.31
N ASN A 94 19.04 32.60 -12.49
CA ASN A 94 19.45 33.99 -12.31
C ASN A 94 19.95 34.61 -13.61
N LYS A 95 20.71 33.87 -14.44
CA LYS A 95 21.12 34.35 -15.77
C LYS A 95 19.94 34.55 -16.72
N LEU A 96 18.91 33.71 -16.64
CA LEU A 96 17.68 33.85 -17.41
C LEU A 96 16.86 35.07 -16.97
N GLU A 97 16.78 35.33 -15.67
CA GLU A 97 16.13 36.51 -15.12
C GLU A 97 16.85 37.81 -15.50
N VAL A 98 18.18 37.81 -15.45
CA VAL A 98 19.01 38.96 -15.86
C VAL A 98 18.98 39.15 -17.38
N SER A 99 18.81 38.09 -18.17
CA SER A 99 18.59 38.25 -19.60
C SER A 99 17.21 38.90 -19.83
N GLU A 100 17.17 40.12 -20.37
CA GLU A 100 15.95 40.94 -20.54
C GLU A 100 14.83 40.29 -21.37
N ASN A 101 15.06 39.09 -21.91
CA ASN A 101 14.07 38.28 -22.60
C ASN A 101 13.04 37.67 -21.61
N LYS A 102 12.14 38.53 -21.12
CA LYS A 102 10.97 38.16 -20.30
C LYS A 102 10.13 37.05 -20.95
N GLU A 103 10.11 36.97 -22.29
CA GLU A 103 9.43 35.90 -23.02
C GLU A 103 10.05 34.53 -22.80
N LEU A 104 11.38 34.44 -22.72
CA LEU A 104 12.08 33.19 -22.54
C LEU A 104 11.90 32.67 -21.11
N SER A 105 11.95 33.55 -20.12
CA SER A 105 11.63 33.21 -18.72
C SER A 105 10.22 32.62 -18.59
N LYS A 106 9.19 33.30 -19.14
CA LYS A 106 7.81 32.79 -19.13
C LYS A 106 7.65 31.43 -19.84
N LYS A 107 8.41 31.17 -20.92
CA LYS A 107 8.40 29.87 -21.61
C LYS A 107 9.06 28.79 -20.74
N VAL A 108 10.17 29.10 -20.07
CA VAL A 108 10.86 28.18 -19.15
C VAL A 108 9.97 27.86 -17.94
N GLU A 109 9.29 28.84 -17.36
CA GLU A 109 8.32 28.63 -16.27
C GLU A 109 7.17 27.72 -16.70
N LYS A 110 6.56 27.99 -17.87
CA LYS A 110 5.50 27.13 -18.43
C LYS A 110 6.00 25.70 -18.66
N LEU A 111 7.19 25.52 -19.24
CA LEU A 111 7.77 24.20 -19.44
C LEU A 111 8.11 23.50 -18.12
N SER A 112 8.60 24.23 -17.12
CA SER A 112 8.87 23.71 -15.77
C SER A 112 7.58 23.24 -15.10
N HIS A 113 6.49 24.00 -15.23
CA HIS A 113 5.18 23.62 -14.71
C HIS A 113 4.63 22.37 -15.43
N LEU A 114 4.66 22.34 -16.77
CA LEU A 114 4.18 21.19 -17.55
C LEU A 114 4.99 19.92 -17.25
N LEU A 115 6.31 20.06 -17.07
CA LEU A 115 7.18 18.96 -16.66
C LEU A 115 6.83 18.48 -15.25
N GLY A 116 6.61 19.40 -14.31
CA GLY A 116 6.17 19.10 -12.95
C GLY A 116 4.85 18.31 -12.94
N GLU A 117 3.85 18.77 -13.71
CA GLU A 117 2.59 18.03 -13.87
C GLU A 117 2.78 16.65 -14.46
N HIS A 118 3.61 16.51 -15.50
CA HIS A 118 3.84 15.22 -16.15
C HIS A 118 4.55 14.24 -15.22
N LEU A 119 5.51 14.72 -14.39
CA LEU A 119 6.17 13.90 -13.38
C LEU A 119 5.18 13.46 -12.29
N ALA A 120 4.36 14.38 -11.77
CA ALA A 120 3.32 14.06 -10.79
C ALA A 120 2.27 13.06 -11.34
N LYS A 121 1.81 13.25 -12.58
CA LYS A 121 0.89 12.32 -13.28
C LYS A 121 1.53 10.94 -13.47
N LYS A 122 2.85 10.88 -13.73
CA LYS A 122 3.59 9.62 -13.88
C LYS A 122 3.76 8.89 -12.55
N GLU A 123 4.02 9.60 -11.47
CA GLU A 123 4.14 9.03 -10.12
C GLU A 123 2.80 8.49 -9.63
N THR A 124 1.73 9.28 -9.73
CA THR A 124 0.37 8.82 -9.40
C THR A 124 -0.07 7.64 -10.26
N SER A 125 0.24 7.65 -11.57
CA SER A 125 -0.03 6.49 -12.45
C SER A 125 0.72 5.22 -12.01
N LYS A 126 1.97 5.34 -11.55
CA LYS A 126 2.73 4.20 -11.00
C LYS A 126 2.13 3.71 -9.70
N GLU A 127 1.73 4.61 -8.80
CA GLU A 127 1.10 4.27 -7.53
C GLU A 127 -0.24 3.54 -7.75
N ILE A 128 -1.08 4.04 -8.66
CA ILE A 128 -2.34 3.40 -9.06
C ILE A 128 -2.08 2.02 -9.69
N ALA A 129 -1.02 1.89 -10.51
CA ALA A 129 -0.66 0.60 -11.09
C ALA A 129 -0.17 -0.40 -10.03
N LEU A 130 0.55 0.05 -9.01
CA LEU A 130 0.99 -0.78 -7.89
C LEU A 130 -0.20 -1.18 -7.00
N SER A 131 -1.08 -0.24 -6.63
CA SER A 131 -2.27 -0.52 -5.84
C SER A 131 -3.23 -1.46 -6.57
N GLY A 132 -3.41 -1.28 -7.88
CA GLY A 132 -4.20 -2.17 -8.73
C GLY A 132 -3.64 -3.60 -8.79
N LYS A 133 -2.31 -3.78 -8.78
CA LYS A 133 -1.69 -5.11 -8.70
C LYS A 133 -1.93 -5.76 -7.33
N VAL A 134 -1.73 -5.02 -6.25
CA VAL A 134 -1.97 -5.50 -4.88
C VAL A 134 -3.43 -5.91 -4.69
N LEU A 135 -4.38 -5.13 -5.20
CA LEU A 135 -5.82 -5.47 -5.16
C LEU A 135 -6.15 -6.72 -5.98
N LYS A 136 -5.49 -6.94 -7.12
CA LYS A 136 -5.67 -8.16 -7.92
C LYS A 136 -5.09 -9.38 -7.23
N GLU A 137 -3.93 -9.25 -6.61
CA GLU A 137 -3.29 -10.33 -5.85
C GLU A 137 -4.11 -10.72 -4.63
N SER A 138 -4.58 -9.75 -3.84
CA SER A 138 -5.43 -10.01 -2.68
C SER A 138 -6.77 -10.64 -3.06
N ARG A 139 -7.40 -10.19 -4.15
CA ARG A 139 -8.61 -10.84 -4.69
C ARG A 139 -8.35 -12.26 -5.19
N ALA A 140 -7.22 -12.51 -5.85
CA ALA A 140 -6.85 -13.85 -6.31
C ALA A 140 -6.57 -14.82 -5.15
N GLU A 141 -5.97 -14.34 -4.06
CA GLU A 141 -5.78 -15.12 -2.83
C GLU A 141 -7.10 -15.41 -2.12
N GLN A 142 -7.99 -14.41 -2.02
CA GLN A 142 -9.34 -14.60 -1.49
C GLN A 142 -10.13 -15.62 -2.32
N ALA A 143 -10.14 -15.51 -3.65
CA ALA A 143 -10.81 -16.44 -4.54
C ALA A 143 -10.29 -17.88 -4.38
N LYS A 144 -8.97 -18.08 -4.28
CA LYS A 144 -8.38 -19.40 -3.99
C LYS A 144 -8.80 -19.96 -2.63
N SER A 145 -8.91 -19.11 -1.61
CA SER A 145 -9.37 -19.53 -0.29
C SER A 145 -10.86 -19.90 -0.26
N ILE A 146 -11.68 -19.28 -1.11
CA ILE A 146 -13.11 -19.55 -1.27
C ILE A 146 -13.33 -20.84 -2.07
N GLU A 147 -12.61 -21.07 -3.17
CA GLU A 147 -12.72 -22.30 -3.97
C GLU A 147 -12.38 -23.58 -3.19
N VAL A 148 -11.49 -23.49 -2.21
CA VAL A 148 -11.13 -24.64 -1.35
C VAL A 148 -12.21 -24.95 -0.32
N LYS A 149 -13.05 -23.98 0.08
CA LYS A 149 -14.16 -24.18 1.02
C LYS A 149 -15.46 -24.59 0.32
N VAL A 150 -15.76 -24.02 -0.85
CA VAL A 150 -17.00 -24.31 -1.61
C VAL A 150 -17.08 -25.76 -2.13
N LYS A 151 -15.94 -26.43 -2.35
CA LYS A 151 -15.91 -27.85 -2.78
C LYS A 151 -16.50 -28.85 -1.75
N LYS A 152 -16.91 -28.39 -0.55
CA LYS A 152 -17.52 -29.23 0.49
C LYS A 152 -19.03 -29.02 0.69
N LEU A 153 -19.68 -28.06 0.02
CA LEU A 153 -21.14 -27.90 0.11
C LEU A 153 -21.85 -28.62 -1.04
N ASP A 154 -22.91 -29.34 -0.68
CA ASP A 154 -23.81 -29.96 -1.65
C ASP A 154 -24.46 -28.88 -2.51
N SER A 155 -24.27 -28.96 -3.83
CA SER A 155 -24.81 -28.00 -4.81
C SER A 155 -26.32 -27.74 -4.69
N GLU A 156 -27.07 -28.66 -4.10
CA GLU A 156 -28.51 -28.53 -3.85
C GLU A 156 -28.84 -27.54 -2.73
N THR A 157 -28.00 -27.44 -1.70
CA THR A 157 -28.21 -26.52 -0.57
C THR A 157 -28.09 -25.06 -1.02
N ILE A 158 -27.13 -24.79 -1.91
CA ILE A 158 -26.91 -23.48 -2.53
C ILE A 158 -28.12 -23.09 -3.40
N LYS A 159 -28.62 -24.02 -4.22
CA LYS A 159 -29.81 -23.79 -5.05
C LYS A 159 -31.04 -23.47 -4.20
N LYS A 160 -31.26 -24.23 -3.11
CA LYS A 160 -32.38 -23.98 -2.18
C LYS A 160 -32.29 -22.58 -1.55
N ALA A 161 -31.12 -22.17 -1.07
CA ALA A 161 -30.92 -20.84 -0.51
C ALA A 161 -31.21 -19.73 -1.54
N ASN A 162 -30.73 -19.87 -2.78
CA ASN A 162 -30.98 -18.90 -3.83
C ASN A 162 -32.47 -18.80 -4.19
N THR A 163 -33.19 -19.92 -4.29
CA THR A 163 -34.65 -19.88 -4.56
C THR A 163 -35.44 -19.18 -3.45
N LEU A 164 -35.00 -19.30 -2.18
CA LEU A 164 -35.62 -18.60 -1.06
C LEU A 164 -35.34 -17.09 -1.12
N ARG A 165 -34.12 -16.69 -1.52
CA ARG A 165 -33.76 -15.27 -1.74
C ARG A 165 -34.55 -14.65 -2.87
N GLU A 166 -34.60 -15.28 -4.04
CA GLU A 166 -35.37 -14.81 -5.19
C GLU A 166 -36.86 -14.64 -4.84
N ARG A 167 -37.41 -15.59 -4.07
CA ARG A 167 -38.79 -15.51 -3.58
C ARG A 167 -39.01 -14.37 -2.60
N LEU A 168 -38.04 -14.10 -1.72
CA LEU A 168 -38.09 -12.99 -0.77
C LEU A 168 -38.06 -11.64 -1.52
N GLU A 169 -37.15 -11.49 -2.48
CA GLU A 169 -37.06 -10.28 -3.31
C GLU A 169 -38.36 -10.04 -4.10
N ALA A 170 -38.92 -11.09 -4.68
CA ALA A 170 -40.21 -11.03 -5.37
C ALA A 170 -41.34 -10.56 -4.45
N LEU A 171 -41.41 -11.06 -3.20
CA LEU A 171 -42.42 -10.64 -2.23
C LEU A 171 -42.21 -9.21 -1.71
N LYS A 172 -40.95 -8.78 -1.53
CA LYS A 172 -40.64 -7.38 -1.20
C LYS A 172 -41.06 -6.43 -2.31
N HIS A 173 -40.81 -6.81 -3.56
CA HIS A 173 -41.21 -6.04 -4.73
C HIS A 173 -42.74 -6.01 -4.90
N GLU A 174 -43.42 -7.14 -4.70
CA GLU A 174 -44.88 -7.20 -4.68
C GLU A 174 -45.47 -6.28 -3.59
N LEU A 175 -44.90 -6.32 -2.38
CA LEU A 175 -45.29 -5.41 -1.29
C LEU A 175 -45.12 -3.94 -1.70
N ALA A 176 -43.97 -3.57 -2.26
CA ALA A 176 -43.69 -2.21 -2.72
C ALA A 176 -44.71 -1.72 -3.76
N ILE A 177 -45.02 -2.54 -4.77
CA ILE A 177 -46.03 -2.22 -5.78
C ILE A 177 -47.41 -1.99 -5.14
N HIS A 178 -47.82 -2.86 -4.22
CA HIS A 178 -49.13 -2.73 -3.59
C HIS A 178 -49.22 -1.55 -2.63
N THR A 179 -48.13 -1.16 -2.00
CA THR A 179 -48.08 0.08 -1.20
C THR A 179 -48.13 1.33 -2.08
N GLU A 180 -47.54 1.32 -3.28
CA GLU A 180 -47.55 2.46 -4.20
C GLU A 180 -48.91 2.64 -4.90
N LEU A 181 -49.60 1.54 -5.20
CA LEU A 181 -50.86 1.57 -5.93
C LEU A 181 -52.11 1.59 -5.04
N GLU A 182 -51.97 1.39 -3.73
CA GLU A 182 -53.10 1.29 -2.75
C GLU A 182 -54.21 0.31 -3.19
N THR A 183 -53.86 -0.72 -3.96
CA THR A 183 -54.82 -1.57 -4.69
C THR A 183 -55.41 -2.73 -3.89
N LYS A 184 -54.79 -3.12 -2.77
CA LYS A 184 -55.15 -4.30 -1.98
C LYS A 184 -55.70 -3.94 -0.60
N SER A 185 -56.56 -4.79 -0.05
CA SER A 185 -57.06 -4.66 1.31
C SER A 185 -55.93 -4.78 2.34
N SER A 186 -56.06 -4.10 3.48
CA SER A 186 -55.06 -4.09 4.55
C SER A 186 -54.68 -5.51 5.02
N GLU A 187 -55.63 -6.44 4.98
CA GLU A 187 -55.45 -7.84 5.38
C GLU A 187 -54.49 -8.60 4.46
N GLU A 188 -54.52 -8.34 3.15
CA GLU A 188 -53.62 -9.00 2.20
C GLU A 188 -52.16 -8.54 2.36
N LEU A 189 -51.95 -7.28 2.74
CA LEU A 189 -50.62 -6.75 3.03
C LEU A 189 -50.00 -7.39 4.27
N GLU A 190 -50.80 -7.68 5.30
CA GLU A 190 -50.35 -8.40 6.49
C GLU A 190 -49.96 -9.85 6.18
N ILE A 191 -50.68 -10.51 5.27
CA ILE A 191 -50.34 -11.86 4.79
C ILE A 191 -49.00 -11.85 4.03
N ILE A 192 -48.72 -10.81 3.23
CA ILE A 192 -47.44 -10.70 2.52
C ILE A 192 -46.30 -10.42 3.51
N LYS A 193 -46.50 -9.54 4.50
CA LYS A 193 -45.49 -9.24 5.54
C LYS A 193 -45.12 -10.48 6.35
N SER A 194 -46.11 -11.24 6.83
CA SER A 194 -45.87 -12.49 7.58
C SER A 194 -45.14 -13.54 6.73
N LYS A 195 -45.42 -13.63 5.42
CA LYS A 195 -44.65 -14.50 4.50
C LYS A 195 -43.20 -14.05 4.35
N ILE A 196 -42.93 -12.75 4.30
CA ILE A 196 -41.57 -12.19 4.24
C ILE A 196 -40.82 -12.54 5.54
N GLU A 197 -41.44 -12.35 6.69
CA GLU A 197 -40.86 -12.69 8.00
C GLU A 197 -40.52 -14.19 8.08
N PHE A 198 -41.46 -15.06 7.70
CA PHE A 198 -41.23 -16.50 7.68
C PHE A 198 -40.09 -16.95 6.74
N ILE A 199 -39.93 -16.30 5.58
CA ILE A 199 -38.82 -16.61 4.67
C ILE A 199 -37.50 -16.05 5.22
N ASN A 200 -37.50 -14.89 5.87
CA ASN A 200 -36.33 -14.36 6.57
C ASN A 200 -35.86 -15.29 7.69
N GLU A 201 -36.78 -15.79 8.52
CA GLU A 201 -36.48 -16.76 9.57
C GLU A 201 -35.85 -18.03 8.98
N LYS A 202 -36.43 -18.58 7.91
CA LYS A 202 -35.87 -19.75 7.22
C LYS A 202 -34.50 -19.51 6.62
N LEU A 203 -34.23 -18.30 6.11
CA LEU A 203 -32.91 -17.93 5.60
C LEU A 203 -31.91 -17.78 6.75
N ASN A 204 -32.30 -17.18 7.87
CA ASN A 204 -31.48 -17.07 9.07
C ASN A 204 -31.11 -18.46 9.63
N ASP A 205 -32.08 -19.36 9.76
CA ASP A 205 -31.84 -20.76 10.15
C ASP A 205 -30.87 -21.48 9.19
N PHE A 206 -30.93 -21.13 7.90
CA PHE A 206 -30.03 -21.66 6.89
C PHE A 206 -28.61 -21.11 7.04
N TYR A 207 -28.46 -19.83 7.38
CA TYR A 207 -27.18 -19.17 7.60
C TYR A 207 -26.50 -19.58 8.90
N GLU A 208 -27.27 -19.83 9.96
CA GLU A 208 -26.73 -20.37 11.21
C GLU A 208 -26.12 -21.77 10.98
N LYS A 209 -26.77 -22.59 10.15
CA LYS A 209 -26.28 -23.92 9.77
C LYS A 209 -25.14 -23.86 8.77
N HIS A 210 -25.11 -22.84 7.91
CA HIS A 210 -24.15 -22.68 6.83
C HIS A 210 -23.62 -21.24 6.75
N PRO A 211 -22.73 -20.83 7.68
CA PRO A 211 -22.17 -19.47 7.70
C PRO A 211 -21.33 -19.14 6.45
N GLU A 212 -20.93 -20.16 5.68
CA GLU A 212 -20.20 -20.02 4.43
C GLU A 212 -21.02 -19.32 3.31
N LEU A 213 -22.35 -19.36 3.39
CA LEU A 213 -23.25 -18.73 2.40
C LEU A 213 -23.38 -17.21 2.55
N LEU A 214 -23.08 -16.67 3.74
CA LEU A 214 -23.04 -15.21 3.98
C LEU A 214 -21.86 -14.55 3.26
N VAL A 215 -20.74 -15.27 3.12
CA VAL A 215 -19.51 -14.73 2.53
C VAL A 215 -19.64 -14.53 1.01
N GLN A 216 -20.52 -15.29 0.35
CA GLN A 216 -20.79 -15.11 -1.08
C GLN A 216 -21.57 -13.81 -1.40
N GLU A 217 -22.27 -13.21 -0.44
CA GLU A 217 -23.06 -11.98 -0.68
C GLU A 217 -22.20 -10.72 -0.87
N ILE A 218 -20.99 -10.70 -0.30
CA ILE A 218 -20.09 -9.53 -0.41
C ILE A 218 -19.21 -9.64 -1.67
N GLY A 219 -19.05 -10.85 -2.20
CA GLY A 219 -18.40 -11.11 -3.48
C GLY A 219 -19.44 -11.32 -4.57
N VAL A 220 -20.18 -10.27 -4.94
CA VAL A 220 -20.87 -10.25 -6.23
C VAL A 220 -19.80 -10.47 -7.30
N VAL A 221 -19.71 -11.72 -7.73
CA VAL A 221 -19.20 -12.10 -9.04
C VAL A 221 -20.17 -11.42 -10.00
N GLU A 222 -19.85 -10.19 -10.37
CA GLU A 222 -20.36 -9.57 -11.58
C GLU A 222 -19.93 -10.51 -12.70
N THR A 223 -20.79 -11.47 -13.05
CA THR A 223 -20.71 -12.09 -14.36
C THR A 223 -20.87 -10.94 -15.33
N GLU A 224 -19.76 -10.59 -15.98
CA GLU A 224 -19.67 -9.63 -17.07
C GLU A 224 -20.68 -10.04 -18.16
N LYS A 225 -21.94 -9.62 -18.01
CA LYS A 225 -22.82 -9.41 -19.15
C LYS A 225 -22.31 -8.13 -19.78
N GLU A 226 -21.66 -8.29 -20.93
CA GLU A 226 -21.25 -7.20 -21.81
C GLU A 226 -22.46 -6.31 -22.10
N VAL A 227 -22.62 -5.23 -21.34
CA VAL A 227 -23.54 -4.15 -21.68
C VAL A 227 -22.85 -3.33 -22.76
N PRO A 228 -23.47 -3.10 -23.93
CA PRO A 228 -22.91 -2.23 -24.94
C PRO A 228 -22.77 -0.81 -24.37
N ILE A 229 -21.53 -0.35 -24.26
CA ILE A 229 -21.17 0.98 -23.82
C ILE A 229 -21.65 1.97 -24.89
N ILE A 230 -22.83 2.57 -24.68
CA ILE A 230 -23.22 3.81 -25.33
C ILE A 230 -22.41 4.92 -24.65
N LYS A 231 -21.48 5.50 -25.41
CA LYS A 231 -20.70 6.67 -24.99
C LYS A 231 -21.63 7.89 -24.93
N GLU A 232 -22.21 8.14 -23.76
CA GLU A 232 -22.68 9.49 -23.43
C GLU A 232 -21.56 10.20 -22.68
N GLU A 233 -20.98 11.20 -23.32
CA GLU A 233 -20.05 12.15 -22.73
C GLU A 233 -20.81 12.98 -21.68
N LYS A 234 -20.87 12.47 -20.45
CA LYS A 234 -21.33 13.28 -19.32
C LYS A 234 -20.18 14.18 -18.88
N GLU A 235 -20.30 15.46 -19.22
CA GLU A 235 -19.45 16.54 -18.72
C GLU A 235 -19.41 16.49 -17.18
N VAL A 236 -18.24 16.17 -16.64
CA VAL A 236 -17.96 16.27 -15.20
C VAL A 236 -17.84 17.75 -14.86
N LYS A 237 -18.95 18.35 -14.40
CA LYS A 237 -18.93 19.71 -13.82
C LYS A 237 -18.20 19.65 -12.48
N HIS A 238 -16.91 19.97 -12.48
CA HIS A 238 -16.17 20.23 -11.25
C HIS A 238 -16.73 21.49 -10.58
N LEU A 239 -17.30 21.34 -9.38
CA LEU A 239 -17.70 22.46 -8.54
C LEU A 239 -16.41 23.10 -7.97
N MET A 240 -15.93 24.17 -8.60
CA MET A 240 -14.83 24.96 -8.06
C MET A 240 -15.32 25.75 -6.84
N LEU A 241 -15.07 25.21 -5.64
CA LEU A 241 -15.18 25.97 -4.40
C LEU A 241 -13.96 26.90 -4.29
N PHE A 242 -14.00 28.04 -4.97
CA PHE A 242 -13.15 29.17 -4.65
C PHE A 242 -13.72 29.85 -3.40
N SER A 243 -13.15 29.55 -2.24
CA SER A 243 -13.21 30.45 -1.10
C SER A 243 -12.36 31.70 -1.41
N PRO A 244 -12.88 32.91 -1.19
CA PRO A 244 -12.10 34.12 -1.37
C PRO A 244 -10.98 34.16 -0.32
N SER A 245 -9.80 34.51 -0.81
CA SER A 245 -8.56 34.80 -0.10
C SER A 245 -8.79 35.58 1.20
N ALA A 246 -8.56 34.93 2.33
CA ALA A 246 -8.15 35.62 3.54
C ALA A 246 -6.68 36.02 3.36
N GLU A 247 -6.44 37.31 3.51
CA GLU A 247 -5.14 37.96 3.56
C GLU A 247 -4.23 37.23 4.55
N ILE A 248 -3.16 36.61 4.04
CA ILE A 248 -2.04 36.16 4.86
C ILE A 248 -0.87 37.05 4.48
N SER A 249 -0.56 37.91 5.44
CA SER A 249 0.59 38.80 5.50
C SER A 249 1.90 38.10 5.16
N GLU A 250 2.72 38.84 4.42
CA GLU A 250 4.13 38.58 4.20
C GLU A 250 4.87 38.52 5.54
N GLU A 251 5.21 37.31 5.99
CA GLU A 251 6.30 37.11 6.94
C GLU A 251 7.36 36.22 6.30
N GLU A 252 8.50 36.85 6.05
CA GLU A 252 9.76 36.25 5.65
C GLU A 252 10.15 35.17 6.66
N THR A 253 10.12 33.90 6.23
CA THR A 253 10.87 32.85 6.93
C THR A 253 12.16 32.60 6.17
N THR A 254 13.18 33.37 6.57
CA THR A 254 14.57 33.01 6.35
C THR A 254 14.84 31.69 7.07
N PHE A 255 14.96 30.61 6.30
CA PHE A 255 15.36 29.31 6.80
C PHE A 255 16.87 29.33 7.08
N ASN A 256 17.25 29.96 8.21
CA ASN A 256 18.61 29.92 8.72
C ASN A 256 18.92 28.51 9.24
N GLY A 257 20.01 27.94 8.73
CA GLY A 257 20.49 26.60 9.07
C GLY A 257 21.19 26.55 10.44
N GLU A 258 20.44 26.72 11.52
CA GLU A 258 20.96 26.58 12.90
C GLU A 258 20.49 25.30 13.61
N ASP A 259 19.58 24.52 13.04
CA ASP A 259 19.08 23.27 13.66
C ASP A 259 20.00 22.05 13.50
N LEU A 260 21.24 22.23 13.02
CA LEU A 260 22.25 21.16 12.94
C LEU A 260 23.31 21.22 14.06
N GLU A 261 23.23 22.15 15.01
CA GLU A 261 24.18 22.25 16.14
C GLU A 261 23.71 21.64 17.47
N LEU A 262 22.50 21.05 17.54
CA LEU A 262 21.98 20.41 18.75
C LEU A 262 22.47 18.96 18.98
N GLU A 263 23.30 18.40 18.11
CA GLU A 263 23.97 17.09 18.30
C GLU A 263 25.39 17.22 18.91
N LYS A 264 25.68 18.29 19.67
CA LYS A 264 26.83 18.26 20.58
C LYS A 264 26.52 17.31 21.74
N GLU A 265 27.00 16.08 21.57
CA GLU A 265 27.06 14.99 22.54
C GLU A 265 27.19 15.51 23.98
N LEU A 266 26.19 15.19 24.81
CA LEU A 266 26.29 15.38 26.26
C LEU A 266 27.54 14.63 26.75
N PRO A 267 28.42 15.26 27.56
CA PRO A 267 29.63 14.60 28.02
C PRO A 267 29.27 13.35 28.84
N LEU A 268 29.89 12.23 28.49
CA LEU A 268 29.69 10.96 29.19
C LEU A 268 30.08 11.10 30.67
N PRO A 269 29.35 10.44 31.60
CA PRO A 269 29.68 10.48 33.01
C PRO A 269 31.06 9.86 33.27
N PRO A 270 31.81 10.37 34.27
CA PRO A 270 33.13 9.86 34.57
C PRO A 270 33.09 8.40 35.01
N PRO A 271 34.11 7.59 34.65
CA PRO A 271 34.12 6.17 34.96
C PRO A 271 34.19 5.92 36.48
N PRO A 272 33.52 4.86 36.97
CA PRO A 272 33.50 4.53 38.38
C PRO A 272 34.91 4.21 38.89
N ARG A 273 35.30 4.85 40.01
CA ARG A 273 36.59 4.63 40.66
C ARG A 273 36.64 3.22 41.24
N ILE A 274 37.34 2.33 40.54
CA ILE A 274 37.69 1.01 41.06
C ILE A 274 38.68 1.23 42.21
N ARG A 275 38.25 1.00 43.44
CA ARG A 275 39.15 0.92 44.59
C ARG A 275 40.03 -0.32 44.40
N LYS A 276 41.31 -0.12 44.13
CA LYS A 276 42.30 -1.20 44.18
C LYS A 276 42.36 -1.72 45.62
N LYS A 277 42.07 -3.00 45.79
CA LYS A 277 42.41 -3.77 47.00
C LYS A 277 43.86 -4.20 46.92
#